data_AF-A0A8T2VCF0-F1
#
_entry.id   AF-A0A8T2VCF0-F1
#
_cell.length_a   1.000
_cell.length_b   1.000
_cell.length_c   1.000
_cell.angle_alpha   90.00
_cell.angle_beta   90.00
_cell.angle_gamma   90.00
#
_symmetry.space_group_name_H-M   'P 1'
#
loop_
_entity.id
_entity.type
_entity.pdbx_description
1 polymer ?
#
loop_
_entity_poly.entity_id
_entity_poly.type
_entity_poly.pdbx_seq_one_letter_code
_entity_poly.pdbx_strand_id
1 'polypeptide(L)'
;MNNGSLIHKLVKVTRPILRIPTLAIHLDRSVNTDGFKPNFETHLVPVLATQLRCGANSVDSSSTHHSRLLQLLSEQLDCEIEEIADLELNVCDTQPSCIGGAEQEFIFSGRLDNLVSSFCALRALLDTCKDSADLADETSVRMVALFDNEEVGSDSAQGAGSPAMFQAISRISKQLSKGVEYEGLVERSIRRSFLVSADMAHALHPNYADRHEDHHQPKLHEGIVIKHNANQRYATTATTAFLFKEVARARGIPTQNFVVRNDMGCGSTIGPILASGVGIRTVDCGIPQLSMHSVREVCGTGDVDISYNHFKAFYELFSSVDQQLIVDG
;
A
#
# COMPACT_ATOMS: atom_id res chain seq x y z
N MET A 1 -10.50 36.99 -7.17
CA MET A 1 -11.97 36.84 -7.23
C MET A 1 -12.27 35.56 -8.01
N ASN A 2 -12.59 34.48 -7.30
CA ASN A 2 -12.95 33.19 -7.92
C ASN A 2 -14.38 33.26 -8.46
N ASN A 3 -14.60 32.82 -9.70
CA ASN A 3 -15.89 32.81 -10.41
C ASN A 3 -16.92 31.79 -9.84
N GLY A 4 -17.01 31.62 -8.52
CA GLY A 4 -17.89 30.61 -7.91
C GLY A 4 -17.51 29.16 -8.21
N SER A 5 -16.25 28.89 -8.56
CA SER A 5 -15.75 27.53 -8.79
C SER A 5 -15.39 26.84 -7.48
N LEU A 6 -15.69 25.54 -7.39
CA LEU A 6 -15.26 24.66 -6.30
C LEU A 6 -13.87 24.10 -6.62
N ILE A 7 -12.94 24.18 -5.66
CA ILE A 7 -11.53 23.80 -5.85
C ILE A 7 -11.14 22.79 -4.77
N HIS A 8 -10.46 21.72 -5.19
CA HIS A 8 -9.82 20.76 -4.28
C HIS A 8 -8.34 21.12 -4.08
N LYS A 9 -7.89 21.27 -2.83
CA LYS A 9 -6.50 21.56 -2.47
C LYS A 9 -6.00 20.55 -1.44
N LEU A 10 -4.78 20.06 -1.62
CA LEU A 10 -4.08 19.28 -0.60
C LEU A 10 -3.42 20.22 0.42
N VAL A 11 -3.43 19.82 1.69
CA VAL A 11 -2.78 20.55 2.78
C VAL A 11 -1.99 19.58 3.65
N LYS A 12 -0.82 20.03 4.13
CA LYS A 12 0.01 19.27 5.08
C LYS A 12 0.60 20.19 6.13
N VAL A 13 0.16 20.02 7.37
CA VAL A 13 0.74 20.71 8.52
C VAL A 13 1.97 19.93 8.98
N THR A 14 3.16 20.53 8.84
CA THR A 14 4.44 19.82 9.08
C THR A 14 4.97 19.91 10.51
N ARG A 15 4.27 20.63 11.40
CA ARG A 15 4.61 20.75 12.82
C ARG A 15 3.63 19.95 13.70
N PRO A 16 4.04 19.46 14.88
CA PRO A 16 3.16 18.69 15.75
C PRO A 16 2.05 19.58 16.34
N ILE A 17 0.82 19.36 15.91
CA ILE A 17 -0.36 20.15 16.34
C ILE A 17 -1.38 19.35 17.15
N LEU A 18 -1.30 18.02 17.10
CA LEU A 18 -2.23 17.12 17.78
C LEU A 18 -1.46 16.16 18.69
N ARG A 19 -2.08 15.79 19.81
CA ARG A 19 -1.58 14.76 20.71
C ARG A 19 -2.73 13.93 21.24
N ILE A 20 -2.59 12.60 21.20
CA ILE A 20 -3.43 11.67 21.96
C ILE A 20 -2.64 11.30 23.23
N PRO A 21 -2.93 11.91 24.40
CA PRO A 21 -2.25 11.57 25.64
C PRO A 21 -2.82 10.27 26.22
N THR A 22 -1.95 9.31 26.56
CA THR A 22 -2.33 8.15 27.36
C THR A 22 -2.63 8.56 28.80
N LEU A 23 -3.59 7.87 29.44
CA LEU A 23 -3.85 8.06 30.88
C LEU A 23 -2.61 7.66 31.70
N ALA A 24 -2.32 8.41 32.76
CA ALA A 24 -1.20 8.10 33.65
C ALA A 24 -1.42 6.75 34.35
N ILE A 25 -0.40 5.90 34.39
CA ILE A 25 -0.47 4.55 34.99
C ILE A 25 -0.92 4.53 36.46
N HIS A 26 -0.68 5.61 37.20
CA HIS A 26 -1.14 5.73 38.58
C HIS A 26 -2.66 5.74 38.70
N LEU A 27 -3.36 6.14 37.63
CA LEU A 27 -4.81 6.19 37.50
C LEU A 27 -5.40 4.97 36.78
N ASP A 28 -4.56 4.16 36.13
CA ASP A 28 -4.91 2.87 35.53
C ASP A 28 -3.79 1.86 35.81
N ARG A 29 -3.87 1.21 36.97
CA ARG A 29 -2.86 0.22 37.39
C ARG A 29 -2.97 -1.10 36.63
N SER A 30 -4.12 -1.37 36.00
CA SER A 30 -4.39 -2.58 35.21
C SER A 30 -3.66 -2.60 33.87
N VAL A 31 -3.24 -1.45 33.32
CA VAL A 31 -2.64 -1.38 31.98
C VAL A 31 -1.43 -2.32 31.79
N ASN A 32 -0.64 -2.57 32.84
CA ASN A 32 0.52 -3.46 32.77
C ASN A 32 0.16 -4.95 32.79
N THR A 33 -0.96 -5.32 33.42
CA THR A 33 -1.40 -6.73 33.51
C THR A 33 -2.35 -7.09 32.39
N ASP A 34 -3.24 -6.17 32.04
CA ASP A 34 -4.36 -6.40 31.14
C ASP A 34 -4.09 -5.87 29.72
N GLY A 35 -3.04 -5.08 29.56
CA GLY A 35 -2.67 -4.40 28.32
C GLY A 35 -3.42 -3.08 28.09
N PHE A 36 -2.90 -2.27 27.17
CA PHE A 36 -3.56 -1.03 26.74
C PHE A 36 -4.79 -1.33 25.88
N LYS A 37 -5.97 -1.02 26.40
CA LYS A 37 -7.28 -1.27 25.78
C LYS A 37 -8.10 0.02 25.69
N PRO A 38 -7.74 0.96 24.79
CA PRO A 38 -8.49 2.21 24.67
C PRO A 38 -9.88 1.93 24.09
N ASN A 39 -10.88 2.68 24.55
CA ASN A 39 -12.12 2.80 23.81
C ASN A 39 -11.86 3.72 22.61
N PHE A 40 -12.17 3.25 21.40
CA PHE A 40 -11.81 3.98 20.18
C PHE A 40 -12.58 5.30 20.00
N GLU A 41 -13.78 5.42 20.57
CA GLU A 41 -14.57 6.65 20.54
C GLU A 41 -14.06 7.65 21.58
N THR A 42 -13.92 7.23 22.85
CA THR A 42 -13.71 8.17 23.96
C THR A 42 -12.25 8.40 24.32
N HIS A 43 -11.32 7.51 23.94
CA HIS A 43 -9.91 7.58 24.37
C HIS A 43 -8.93 7.92 23.23
N LEU A 44 -9.40 8.08 21.99
CA LEU A 44 -8.57 8.44 20.84
C LEU A 44 -8.80 9.89 20.34
N VAL A 45 -9.57 10.69 21.08
CA VAL A 45 -9.81 12.11 20.74
C VAL A 45 -8.53 12.92 20.97
N PRO A 46 -7.93 13.52 19.92
CA PRO A 46 -6.69 14.26 20.06
C PRO A 46 -6.91 15.66 20.66
N VAL A 47 -5.96 16.12 21.47
CA VAL A 47 -5.91 17.48 22.00
C VAL A 47 -5.22 18.41 21.00
N LEU A 48 -5.90 19.48 20.59
CA LEU A 48 -5.37 20.53 19.71
C LEU A 48 -4.88 21.77 20.49
N ALA A 49 -5.70 22.30 21.40
CA ALA A 49 -5.41 23.53 22.12
C ALA A 49 -6.25 23.65 23.41
N THR A 50 -5.90 24.62 24.25
CA THR A 50 -6.64 24.99 25.47
C THR A 50 -7.41 26.30 25.27
N GLN A 51 -8.59 26.44 25.86
CA GLN A 51 -9.40 27.66 25.81
C GLN A 51 -8.63 28.92 26.25
N LEU A 52 -7.73 28.80 27.24
CA LEU A 52 -6.88 29.91 27.72
C LEU A 52 -6.07 30.58 26.60
N ARG A 53 -5.63 29.82 25.59
CA ARG A 53 -4.83 30.32 24.47
C ARG A 53 -5.69 30.63 23.24
N CYS A 54 -6.85 29.99 23.08
CA CYS A 54 -7.77 30.25 21.96
C CYS A 54 -8.64 31.50 22.16
N GLY A 55 -8.77 31.99 23.40
CA GLY A 55 -9.66 33.11 23.74
C GLY A 55 -11.13 32.70 23.84
N ALA A 56 -11.90 33.42 24.67
CA ALA A 56 -13.27 33.06 25.05
C ALA A 56 -14.30 33.14 23.91
N ASN A 57 -13.98 33.78 22.78
CA ASN A 57 -14.88 34.02 21.65
C ASN A 57 -14.76 32.97 20.52
N SER A 58 -14.04 31.88 20.74
CA SER A 58 -13.66 30.93 19.69
C SER A 58 -14.65 29.78 19.48
N VAL A 59 -15.77 29.75 20.21
CA VAL A 59 -16.78 28.69 20.11
C VAL A 59 -18.02 29.25 19.43
N ASP A 60 -18.02 29.25 18.10
CA ASP A 60 -19.28 29.35 17.37
C ASP A 60 -19.96 27.98 17.45
N SER A 61 -21.02 27.90 18.26
CA SER A 61 -21.79 26.67 18.49
C SER A 61 -22.48 26.13 17.24
N SER A 62 -22.46 26.89 16.13
CA SER A 62 -23.02 26.48 14.83
C SER A 62 -22.04 25.73 13.94
N SER A 63 -20.73 25.78 14.22
CA SER A 63 -19.70 25.16 13.38
C SER A 63 -19.46 23.68 13.71
N THR A 64 -19.25 22.85 12.70
CA THR A 64 -18.93 21.41 12.83
C THR A 64 -17.52 21.17 13.38
N HIS A 65 -16.62 22.15 13.25
CA HIS A 65 -15.23 22.05 13.66
C HIS A 65 -14.84 23.24 14.54
N HIS A 66 -13.95 23.00 15.50
CA HIS A 66 -13.42 24.08 16.32
C HIS A 66 -12.70 25.12 15.43
N SER A 67 -13.07 26.39 15.57
CA SER A 67 -12.49 27.55 14.86
C SER A 67 -10.96 27.56 14.77
N ARG A 68 -10.24 27.02 15.77
CA ARG A 68 -8.78 26.99 15.78
C ARG A 68 -8.20 26.05 14.73
N LEU A 69 -8.89 24.94 14.43
CA LEU A 69 -8.51 24.05 13.33
C LEU A 69 -8.73 24.74 11.99
N LEU A 70 -9.92 25.34 11.80
CA LEU A 70 -10.26 26.02 10.56
C LEU A 70 -9.32 27.20 10.26
N GLN A 71 -9.02 28.02 11.28
CA GLN A 71 -8.05 29.11 11.16
C GLN A 71 -6.66 28.60 10.76
N LEU A 72 -6.22 27.49 11.36
CA LEU A 72 -4.92 26.91 11.01
C LEU A 72 -4.90 26.45 9.55
N LEU A 73 -5.97 25.80 9.08
CA LEU A 73 -6.07 25.32 7.69
C LEU A 73 -6.18 26.48 6.71
N SER A 74 -6.95 27.53 7.03
CA SER A 74 -7.12 28.71 6.19
C SER A 74 -5.79 29.45 6.01
N GLU A 75 -5.00 29.58 7.08
CA GLU A 75 -3.61 30.10 7.03
C GLU A 75 -2.69 29.24 6.14
N GLN A 76 -2.84 27.91 6.13
CA GLN A 76 -2.06 27.03 5.27
C GLN A 76 -2.49 27.07 3.79
N LEU A 77 -3.77 27.35 3.53
CA LEU A 77 -4.38 27.30 2.21
C LEU A 77 -4.44 28.66 1.50
N ASP A 78 -4.09 29.74 2.23
CA ASP A 78 -4.20 31.13 1.81
C ASP A 78 -5.64 31.45 1.37
N CYS A 79 -6.59 31.20 2.26
CA CYS A 79 -8.02 31.46 2.07
C CYS A 79 -8.68 31.93 3.37
N GLU A 80 -9.91 32.42 3.26
CA GLU A 80 -10.76 32.72 4.43
C GLU A 80 -11.37 31.43 4.99
N ILE A 81 -11.80 31.45 6.26
CA ILE A 81 -12.42 30.28 6.92
C ILE A 81 -13.72 29.90 6.22
N GLU A 82 -14.50 30.90 5.80
CA GLU A 82 -15.80 30.74 5.14
C GLU A 82 -15.69 30.16 3.72
N GLU A 83 -14.48 30.14 3.14
CA GLU A 83 -14.21 29.52 1.84
C GLU A 83 -13.96 28.01 1.94
N ILE A 84 -13.77 27.47 3.15
CA ILE A 84 -13.59 26.04 3.38
C ILE A 84 -14.97 25.36 3.38
N ALA A 85 -15.27 24.68 2.27
CA ALA A 85 -16.55 24.00 2.11
C ALA A 85 -16.64 22.65 2.85
N ASP A 86 -15.59 21.83 2.78
CA ASP A 86 -15.53 20.50 3.42
C ASP A 86 -14.07 20.05 3.59
N LEU A 87 -13.84 19.02 4.42
CA LEU A 87 -12.52 18.55 4.81
C LEU A 87 -12.45 17.01 4.87
N GLU A 88 -11.43 16.45 4.23
CA GLU A 88 -10.96 15.08 4.47
C GLU A 88 -9.50 15.12 4.92
N LEU A 89 -9.25 14.83 6.20
CA LEU A 89 -7.93 15.01 6.83
C LEU A 89 -7.50 13.73 7.55
N ASN A 90 -6.29 13.26 7.20
CA ASN A 90 -5.62 12.18 7.91
C ASN A 90 -4.65 12.74 8.96
N VAL A 91 -4.76 12.26 10.20
CA VAL A 91 -3.77 12.55 11.24
C VAL A 91 -2.52 11.72 10.96
N CYS A 92 -1.35 12.36 10.91
CA CYS A 92 -0.09 11.69 10.66
C CYS A 92 0.98 12.09 11.68
N ASP A 93 1.89 11.15 11.98
CA ASP A 93 3.08 11.43 12.76
C ASP A 93 3.97 12.45 12.03
N THR A 94 4.53 13.38 12.81
CA THR A 94 5.41 14.45 12.32
C THR A 94 6.88 14.06 12.39
N GLN A 95 7.21 12.97 13.09
CA GLN A 95 8.58 12.45 13.13
C GLN A 95 9.00 11.95 11.73
N PRO A 96 10.03 12.53 11.09
CA PRO A 96 10.48 12.08 9.78
C PRO A 96 10.88 10.61 9.78
N SER A 97 10.67 9.94 8.66
CA SER A 97 11.24 8.61 8.42
C SER A 97 12.76 8.68 8.46
N CYS A 98 13.41 7.65 9.00
CA CYS A 98 14.86 7.63 9.12
C CYS A 98 15.43 6.23 8.92
N ILE A 99 16.70 6.18 8.56
CA ILE A 99 17.49 4.96 8.61
C ILE A 99 18.00 4.78 10.04
N GLY A 100 17.98 3.55 10.56
CA GLY A 100 18.37 3.23 11.92
C GLY A 100 18.92 1.81 12.06
N GLY A 101 19.13 1.39 13.31
CA GLY A 101 19.92 0.19 13.62
C GLY A 101 21.41 0.51 13.77
N ALA A 102 22.15 -0.36 14.47
CA ALA A 102 23.58 -0.16 14.70
C ALA A 102 24.37 -0.06 13.38
N GLU A 103 23.95 -0.82 12.37
CA GLU A 103 24.54 -0.86 11.03
C GLU A 103 23.77 -0.05 9.99
N GLN A 104 22.82 0.81 10.40
CA GLN A 104 21.98 1.60 9.47
C GLN A 104 21.23 0.71 8.45
N GLU A 105 20.78 -0.46 8.89
CA GLU A 105 20.17 -1.48 8.04
C GLU A 105 18.63 -1.43 8.02
N PHE A 106 18.00 -0.64 8.90
CA PHE A 106 16.55 -0.56 9.00
C PHE A 106 15.99 0.78 8.53
N ILE A 107 14.78 0.75 7.98
CA ILE A 107 13.96 1.92 7.69
C ILE A 107 12.87 2.00 8.76
N PHE A 108 12.87 3.09 9.52
CA PHE A 108 11.79 3.41 10.47
C PHE A 108 10.89 4.48 9.86
N SER A 109 9.65 4.11 9.52
CA SER A 109 8.73 5.01 8.82
C SER A 109 7.29 4.70 9.18
N GLY A 110 6.43 5.71 9.19
CA GLY A 110 5.00 5.46 9.08
C GLY A 110 4.62 5.13 7.64
N ARG A 111 3.60 4.28 7.45
CA ARG A 111 3.01 3.94 6.15
C ARG A 111 3.99 3.24 5.20
N LEU A 112 4.91 2.44 5.72
CA LEU A 112 5.60 1.46 4.87
C LEU A 112 4.56 0.60 4.19
N ASP A 113 3.58 0.13 4.97
CA ASP A 113 2.35 -0.44 4.47
C ASP A 113 1.44 0.65 3.87
N ASN A 114 1.22 0.73 2.56
CA ASN A 114 1.91 0.02 1.47
C ASN A 114 2.67 0.96 0.52
N LEU A 115 3.09 2.14 1.01
CA LEU A 115 3.77 3.14 0.19
C LEU A 115 5.14 2.67 -0.32
N VAL A 116 5.83 1.77 0.39
CA VAL A 116 7.15 1.30 -0.06
C VAL A 116 7.04 0.37 -1.27
N SER A 117 6.04 -0.53 -1.31
CA SER A 117 5.76 -1.34 -2.50
C SER A 117 5.27 -0.47 -3.66
N SER A 118 4.39 0.50 -3.36
CA SER A 118 3.92 1.48 -4.35
C SER A 118 5.06 2.27 -4.98
N PHE A 119 6.02 2.72 -4.15
CA PHE A 119 7.24 3.40 -4.59
C PHE A 119 8.08 2.49 -5.48
N CYS A 120 8.36 1.25 -5.06
CA CYS A 120 9.18 0.32 -5.83
C CYS A 120 8.54 0.01 -7.19
N ALA A 121 7.24 -0.25 -7.23
CA ALA A 121 6.50 -0.58 -8.45
C ALA A 121 6.50 0.60 -9.44
N LEU A 122 6.16 1.80 -8.97
CA LEU A 122 6.18 3.01 -9.80
C LEU A 122 7.58 3.34 -10.29
N ARG A 123 8.59 3.25 -9.42
CA ARG A 123 9.97 3.57 -9.77
C ARG A 123 10.52 2.58 -10.81
N ALA A 124 10.24 1.29 -10.66
CA ALA A 124 10.60 0.26 -11.63
C ALA A 124 9.92 0.48 -12.99
N LEU A 125 8.63 0.84 -13.00
CA LEU A 125 7.92 1.17 -14.25
C LEU A 125 8.58 2.36 -14.96
N LEU A 126 8.86 3.44 -14.23
CA LEU A 126 9.49 4.64 -14.81
C LEU A 126 10.90 4.34 -15.36
N ASP A 127 11.69 3.57 -14.62
CA ASP A 127 13.07 3.25 -15.02
C ASP A 127 13.16 2.26 -16.18
N THR A 128 12.09 1.51 -16.47
CA THR A 128 12.00 0.58 -17.62
C THR A 128 11.29 1.19 -18.83
N CYS A 129 10.87 2.44 -18.75
CA CYS A 129 10.12 3.14 -19.80
C CYS A 129 10.72 4.53 -20.10
N LYS A 130 12.05 4.69 -19.97
CA LYS A 130 12.72 5.99 -20.13
C LYS A 130 12.78 6.40 -21.59
N ASP A 131 13.18 5.47 -22.45
CA ASP A 131 13.38 5.70 -23.86
C ASP A 131 12.46 4.77 -24.68
N SER A 132 12.10 5.20 -25.90
CA SER A 132 11.28 4.37 -26.80
C SER A 132 11.95 3.03 -27.14
N ALA A 133 13.28 2.96 -27.03
CA ALA A 133 14.05 1.74 -27.23
C ALA A 133 13.79 0.68 -26.15
N ASP A 134 13.45 1.09 -24.91
CA ASP A 134 13.19 0.17 -23.78
C ASP A 134 11.90 -0.64 -23.98
N LEU A 135 11.04 -0.19 -24.88
CA LEU A 135 9.75 -0.80 -25.22
C LEU A 135 9.72 -1.33 -26.66
N ALA A 136 10.82 -1.27 -27.41
CA ALA A 136 10.82 -1.59 -28.85
C ALA A 136 10.39 -3.04 -29.12
N ASP A 137 10.79 -3.97 -28.24
CA ASP A 137 10.47 -5.40 -28.32
C ASP A 137 9.36 -5.82 -27.35
N GLU A 138 8.73 -4.87 -26.65
CA GLU A 138 7.68 -5.18 -25.68
C GLU A 138 6.35 -5.48 -26.39
N THR A 139 5.80 -6.66 -26.13
CA THR A 139 4.52 -7.11 -26.70
C THR A 139 3.33 -6.85 -25.78
N SER A 140 3.58 -6.49 -24.53
CA SER A 140 2.57 -6.28 -23.48
C SER A 140 2.46 -4.81 -23.08
N VAL A 141 1.45 -4.47 -22.29
CA VAL A 141 1.36 -3.14 -21.65
C VAL A 141 1.93 -3.24 -20.24
N ARG A 142 2.97 -2.45 -19.95
CA ARG A 142 3.46 -2.25 -18.58
C ARG A 142 2.56 -1.26 -17.86
N MET A 143 2.10 -1.63 -16.66
CA MET A 143 1.12 -0.84 -15.90
C MET A 143 1.41 -0.95 -14.40
N VAL A 144 1.16 0.14 -13.69
CA VAL A 144 1.05 0.21 -12.23
C VAL A 144 -0.33 0.78 -11.92
N ALA A 145 -1.05 0.14 -11.01
CA ALA A 145 -2.32 0.64 -10.47
C ALA A 145 -2.19 0.71 -8.95
N LEU A 146 -2.41 1.90 -8.39
CA LEU A 146 -2.33 2.17 -6.95
C LEU A 146 -3.73 2.51 -6.47
N PHE A 147 -4.30 1.67 -5.60
CA PHE A 147 -5.68 1.76 -5.15
C PHE A 147 -5.75 2.34 -3.74
N ASP A 148 -6.83 3.07 -3.46
CA ASP A 148 -7.18 3.54 -2.13
C ASP A 148 -8.11 2.51 -1.44
N ASN A 149 -8.36 2.70 -0.15
CA ASN A 149 -9.35 1.96 0.66
C ASN A 149 -9.11 0.46 0.82
N GLU A 150 -7.89 -0.02 0.57
CA GLU A 150 -7.50 -1.42 0.80
C GLU A 150 -7.81 -1.85 2.24
N GLU A 151 -7.34 -1.05 3.20
CA GLU A 151 -7.44 -1.25 4.65
C GLU A 151 -8.88 -1.29 5.20
N VAL A 152 -9.86 -0.90 4.37
CA VAL A 152 -11.29 -0.92 4.71
C VAL A 152 -12.11 -1.82 3.78
N GLY A 153 -11.43 -2.66 2.98
CA GLY A 153 -12.05 -3.73 2.18
C GLY A 153 -12.11 -3.47 0.66
N SER A 154 -11.61 -2.34 0.17
CA SER A 154 -11.57 -1.96 -1.26
C SER A 154 -12.91 -1.75 -1.97
N ASP A 155 -14.04 -1.79 -1.26
CA ASP A 155 -15.39 -1.59 -1.81
C ASP A 155 -15.73 -0.10 -1.94
N SER A 156 -15.03 0.59 -2.84
CA SER A 156 -15.25 2.00 -3.17
C SER A 156 -15.06 2.26 -4.66
N ALA A 157 -15.37 3.48 -5.11
CA ALA A 157 -15.18 3.86 -6.51
C ALA A 157 -13.70 3.89 -6.94
N GLN A 158 -12.80 4.14 -5.99
CA GLN A 158 -11.35 4.23 -6.19
C GLN A 158 -10.57 3.03 -5.66
N GLY A 159 -11.25 2.09 -5.00
CA GLY A 159 -10.67 0.87 -4.46
C GLY A 159 -10.50 -0.24 -5.51
N ALA A 160 -9.79 -1.30 -5.13
CA ALA A 160 -9.53 -2.43 -6.02
C ALA A 160 -10.80 -3.24 -6.38
N GLY A 161 -11.88 -3.12 -5.59
CA GLY A 161 -13.19 -3.70 -5.90
C GLY A 161 -13.95 -2.96 -7.00
N SER A 162 -13.47 -1.77 -7.40
CA SER A 162 -14.08 -0.97 -8.46
C SER A 162 -13.86 -1.59 -9.86
N PRO A 163 -14.70 -1.23 -10.86
CA PRO A 163 -14.49 -1.65 -12.24
C PRO A 163 -13.30 -0.95 -12.93
N ALA A 164 -12.54 -0.10 -12.21
CA ALA A 164 -11.51 0.76 -12.80
C ALA A 164 -10.45 -0.04 -13.57
N MET A 165 -9.97 -1.16 -13.02
CA MET A 165 -8.95 -2.00 -13.67
C MET A 165 -9.47 -2.63 -14.97
N PHE A 166 -10.66 -3.21 -14.94
CA PHE A 166 -11.30 -3.79 -16.12
C PHE A 166 -11.55 -2.72 -17.20
N GLN A 167 -12.07 -1.56 -16.80
CA GLN A 167 -12.33 -0.45 -17.72
C GLN A 167 -11.04 0.11 -18.33
N ALA A 168 -9.96 0.21 -17.55
CA ALA A 168 -8.65 0.63 -18.05
C ALA A 168 -8.13 -0.33 -19.11
N ILE A 169 -8.10 -1.65 -18.82
CA ILE A 169 -7.66 -2.68 -19.78
C ILE A 169 -8.52 -2.66 -21.04
N SER A 170 -9.85 -2.54 -20.89
CA SER A 170 -10.79 -2.50 -22.02
C SER A 170 -10.53 -1.30 -22.93
N ARG A 171 -10.38 -0.11 -22.35
CA ARG A 171 -10.14 1.14 -23.10
C ARG A 171 -8.77 1.14 -23.76
N ILE A 172 -7.72 0.70 -23.06
CA ILE A 172 -6.36 0.61 -23.59
C ILE A 172 -6.32 -0.39 -24.75
N SER A 173 -6.88 -1.59 -24.57
CA SER A 173 -6.88 -2.63 -25.60
C SER A 173 -7.58 -2.15 -26.89
N LYS A 174 -8.76 -1.52 -26.76
CA LYS A 174 -9.52 -0.96 -27.89
C LYS A 174 -8.78 0.18 -28.58
N GLN A 175 -8.12 1.04 -27.82
CA GLN A 175 -7.34 2.14 -28.39
C GLN A 175 -6.14 1.63 -29.17
N LEU A 176 -5.43 0.64 -28.63
CA LEU A 176 -4.24 0.04 -29.27
C LEU A 176 -4.60 -0.81 -30.50
N SER A 177 -5.83 -1.32 -30.59
CA SER A 177 -6.31 -2.02 -31.80
C SER A 177 -6.59 -1.10 -32.99
N LYS A 178 -6.52 0.22 -32.81
CA LYS A 178 -6.72 1.25 -33.86
C LYS A 178 -8.04 1.07 -34.63
N GLY A 179 -9.10 0.64 -33.94
CA GLY A 179 -10.42 0.42 -34.54
C GLY A 179 -10.58 -0.91 -35.28
N VAL A 180 -9.58 -1.79 -35.24
CA VAL A 180 -9.75 -3.18 -35.68
C VAL A 180 -10.48 -3.96 -34.60
N GLU A 181 -11.65 -4.49 -34.94
CA GLU A 181 -12.39 -5.42 -34.08
C GLU A 181 -11.80 -6.82 -34.20
N TYR A 182 -11.08 -7.24 -33.16
CA TYR A 182 -10.74 -8.63 -32.98
C TYR A 182 -11.77 -9.26 -32.04
N GLU A 183 -12.36 -10.39 -32.44
CA GLU A 183 -13.23 -11.19 -31.58
C GLU A 183 -12.55 -11.38 -30.21
N GLY A 184 -13.22 -11.16 -29.09
CA GLY A 184 -12.64 -11.45 -27.77
C GLY A 184 -11.35 -10.67 -27.43
N LEU A 185 -11.13 -9.48 -28.00
CA LEU A 185 -9.90 -8.69 -27.80
C LEU A 185 -9.59 -8.49 -26.31
N VAL A 186 -10.57 -8.04 -25.52
CA VAL A 186 -10.38 -7.71 -24.11
C VAL A 186 -10.15 -8.98 -23.29
N GLU A 187 -10.92 -10.02 -23.57
CA GLU A 187 -10.87 -11.33 -22.91
C GLU A 187 -9.51 -12.00 -23.12
N ARG A 188 -8.99 -11.95 -24.36
CA ARG A 188 -7.64 -12.45 -24.66
C ARG A 188 -6.55 -11.60 -24.02
N SER A 189 -6.70 -10.27 -23.98
CA SER A 189 -5.76 -9.40 -23.27
C SER A 189 -5.69 -9.76 -21.78
N ILE A 190 -6.85 -9.93 -21.13
CA ILE A 190 -6.94 -10.36 -19.73
C ILE A 190 -6.28 -11.72 -19.53
N ARG A 191 -6.58 -12.71 -20.40
CA ARG A 191 -6.02 -14.06 -20.27
C ARG A 191 -4.50 -14.12 -20.43
N ARG A 192 -3.91 -13.20 -21.19
CA ARG A 192 -2.46 -13.05 -21.36
C ARG A 192 -1.81 -12.18 -20.28
N SER A 193 -2.60 -11.41 -19.54
CA SER A 193 -2.10 -10.53 -18.49
C SER A 193 -1.61 -11.30 -17.27
N PHE A 194 -0.80 -10.64 -16.45
CA PHE A 194 -0.36 -11.13 -15.15
C PHE A 194 -0.31 -9.95 -14.19
N LEU A 195 -0.82 -10.14 -12.98
CA LEU A 195 -0.84 -9.14 -11.94
C LEU A 195 0.14 -9.52 -10.82
N VAL A 196 1.02 -8.58 -10.48
CA VAL A 196 1.80 -8.63 -9.24
C VAL A 196 1.06 -7.79 -8.21
N SER A 197 0.35 -8.46 -7.29
CA SER A 197 -0.25 -7.84 -6.11
C SER A 197 0.86 -7.61 -5.09
N ALA A 198 1.42 -6.40 -5.11
CA ALA A 198 2.53 -6.01 -4.26
C ALA A 198 2.01 -5.36 -2.99
N ASP A 199 2.14 -6.07 -1.88
CA ASP A 199 1.68 -5.66 -0.57
C ASP A 199 2.55 -6.30 0.51
N MET A 200 2.81 -5.59 1.61
CA MET A 200 3.83 -5.93 2.59
C MET A 200 3.66 -7.35 3.18
N ALA A 201 4.75 -7.90 3.73
CA ALA A 201 4.77 -9.25 4.30
C ALA A 201 5.28 -9.23 5.75
N HIS A 202 4.85 -10.19 6.56
CA HIS A 202 5.29 -10.28 7.96
C HIS A 202 6.66 -10.97 8.05
N ALA A 203 7.69 -10.21 8.41
CA ALA A 203 8.99 -10.76 8.80
C ALA A 203 8.86 -11.57 10.10
N LEU A 204 9.74 -12.56 10.28
CA LEU A 204 9.87 -13.32 11.52
C LEU A 204 10.17 -12.36 12.67
N HIS A 205 9.24 -12.28 13.62
CA HIS A 205 9.42 -11.39 14.76
C HIS A 205 10.27 -12.07 15.83
N PRO A 206 11.44 -11.52 16.24
CA PRO A 206 12.36 -12.22 17.16
C PRO A 206 11.75 -12.49 18.54
N ASN A 207 10.86 -11.60 19.02
CA ASN A 207 10.18 -11.76 20.31
C ASN A 207 8.87 -12.59 20.24
N TYR A 208 8.41 -12.96 19.05
CA TYR A 208 7.13 -13.66 18.82
C TYR A 208 7.26 -14.68 17.68
N ALA A 209 8.39 -15.41 17.66
CA ALA A 209 8.70 -16.37 16.60
C ALA A 209 7.65 -17.49 16.49
N ASP A 210 6.95 -17.79 17.59
CA ASP A 210 5.83 -18.73 17.64
C ASP A 210 4.63 -18.33 16.78
N ARG A 211 4.58 -17.08 16.27
CA ARG A 211 3.51 -16.61 15.39
C ARG A 211 3.71 -16.98 13.91
N HIS A 212 4.89 -17.47 13.54
CA HIS A 212 5.19 -17.91 12.19
C HIS A 212 5.13 -19.43 12.06
N GLU A 213 4.93 -19.91 10.83
CA GLU A 213 5.06 -21.32 10.51
C GLU A 213 6.55 -21.70 10.44
N ASP A 214 6.93 -22.88 10.93
CA ASP A 214 8.33 -23.27 11.18
C ASP A 214 9.22 -23.26 9.92
N HIS A 215 8.64 -23.43 8.73
CA HIS A 215 9.34 -23.47 7.45
C HIS A 215 9.11 -22.23 6.58
N HIS A 216 8.28 -21.29 7.02
CA HIS A 216 7.92 -20.07 6.28
C HIS A 216 8.13 -18.83 7.16
N GLN A 217 9.40 -18.51 7.37
CA GLN A 217 9.86 -17.45 8.26
C GLN A 217 10.62 -16.38 7.48
N PRO A 218 9.93 -15.43 6.82
CA PRO A 218 10.61 -14.39 6.05
C PRO A 218 11.55 -13.58 6.93
N LYS A 219 12.75 -13.31 6.43
CA LYS A 219 13.74 -12.46 7.11
C LYS A 219 13.96 -11.18 6.34
N LEU A 220 14.32 -10.13 7.05
CA LEU A 220 14.77 -8.89 6.44
C LEU A 220 16.05 -9.15 5.63
N HIS A 221 16.22 -8.42 4.53
CA HIS A 221 17.34 -8.50 3.59
C HIS A 221 17.48 -9.80 2.78
N GLU A 222 16.61 -10.79 2.99
CA GLU A 222 16.65 -12.09 2.27
C GLU A 222 15.72 -12.12 1.05
N GLY A 223 15.12 -10.98 0.69
CA GLY A 223 14.42 -10.76 -0.58
C GLY A 223 12.91 -10.81 -0.50
N ILE A 224 12.26 -10.57 -1.64
CA ILE A 224 10.81 -10.39 -1.71
C ILE A 224 10.08 -11.68 -1.32
N VAL A 225 9.02 -11.54 -0.53
CA VAL A 225 8.27 -12.66 0.03
C VAL A 225 7.10 -12.97 -0.88
N ILE A 226 7.01 -14.21 -1.38
CA ILE A 226 5.86 -14.70 -2.13
C ILE A 226 4.85 -15.30 -1.15
N LYS A 227 3.66 -14.72 -1.10
CA LYS A 227 2.64 -15.00 -0.08
C LYS A 227 1.66 -16.06 -0.60
N HIS A 228 1.49 -17.16 0.14
CA HIS A 228 0.62 -18.27 -0.23
C HIS A 228 -0.46 -18.49 0.84
N ASN A 229 -1.69 -18.74 0.42
CA ASN A 229 -2.77 -19.12 1.32
C ASN A 229 -3.81 -19.97 0.61
N ALA A 230 -4.04 -21.20 1.08
CA ALA A 230 -4.95 -22.15 0.44
C ALA A 230 -6.41 -21.65 0.40
N ASN A 231 -6.82 -20.79 1.35
CA ASN A 231 -8.15 -20.18 1.40
C ASN A 231 -8.27 -18.94 0.49
N GLN A 232 -7.33 -18.74 -0.44
CA GLN A 232 -7.32 -17.62 -1.38
C GLN A 232 -7.35 -16.24 -0.69
N ARG A 233 -6.74 -16.12 0.50
CA ARG A 233 -6.41 -14.82 1.10
C ARG A 233 -5.31 -14.09 0.34
N TYR A 234 -4.54 -14.87 -0.43
CA TYR A 234 -3.60 -14.44 -1.44
C TYR A 234 -3.94 -15.21 -2.72
N ALA A 235 -3.90 -14.57 -3.88
CA ALA A 235 -4.24 -15.14 -5.18
C ALA A 235 -3.11 -16.00 -5.80
N THR A 236 -1.97 -16.10 -5.10
CA THR A 236 -0.82 -16.87 -5.54
C THR A 236 -1.18 -18.34 -5.76
N THR A 237 -0.78 -18.85 -6.92
CA THR A 237 -0.85 -20.27 -7.31
C THR A 237 0.55 -20.80 -7.57
N ALA A 238 0.71 -22.12 -7.72
CA ALA A 238 1.99 -22.72 -8.12
C ALA A 238 2.52 -22.10 -9.43
N THR A 239 1.63 -21.93 -10.42
CA THR A 239 1.96 -21.37 -11.73
C THR A 239 2.39 -19.90 -11.65
N THR A 240 1.65 -19.07 -10.89
CA THR A 240 1.97 -17.64 -10.79
C THR A 240 3.23 -17.40 -9.95
N ALA A 241 3.43 -18.18 -8.88
CA ALA A 241 4.66 -18.17 -8.12
C ALA A 241 5.86 -18.64 -8.95
N PHE A 242 5.71 -19.66 -9.79
CA PHE A 242 6.76 -20.16 -10.67
C PHE A 242 7.26 -19.06 -11.61
N LEU A 243 6.36 -18.45 -12.39
CA LEU A 243 6.72 -17.37 -13.33
C LEU A 243 7.45 -16.22 -12.64
N PHE A 244 6.95 -15.81 -11.47
CA PHE A 244 7.56 -14.74 -10.68
C PHE A 244 8.97 -15.12 -10.19
N LYS A 245 9.17 -16.37 -9.75
CA LYS A 245 10.49 -16.89 -9.37
C LYS A 245 11.45 -17.04 -10.55
N GLU A 246 10.97 -17.41 -11.74
CA GLU A 246 11.81 -17.51 -12.95
C GLU A 246 12.37 -16.15 -13.35
N VAL A 247 11.55 -15.09 -13.30
CA VAL A 247 12.01 -13.70 -13.49
C VAL A 247 13.11 -13.35 -12.51
N ALA A 248 12.92 -13.67 -11.22
CA ALA A 248 13.92 -13.42 -10.19
C ALA A 248 15.23 -14.17 -10.47
N ARG A 249 15.13 -15.47 -10.83
CA ARG A 249 16.27 -16.34 -11.10
C ARG A 249 17.09 -15.85 -12.30
N ALA A 250 16.44 -15.36 -13.35
CA ALA A 250 17.11 -14.80 -14.52
C ALA A 250 18.02 -13.60 -14.20
N ARG A 251 17.80 -12.93 -13.05
CA ARG A 251 18.62 -11.81 -12.57
C ARG A 251 19.38 -12.12 -11.27
N GLY A 252 19.34 -13.36 -10.78
CA GLY A 252 19.98 -13.74 -9.50
C GLY A 252 19.37 -13.06 -8.26
N ILE A 253 18.09 -12.69 -8.33
CA ILE A 253 17.39 -11.97 -7.25
C ILE A 253 16.81 -12.98 -6.25
N PRO A 254 17.08 -12.83 -4.93
CA PRO A 254 16.55 -13.75 -3.93
C PRO A 254 15.04 -13.57 -3.71
N THR A 255 14.36 -14.66 -3.37
CA THR A 255 12.94 -14.68 -3.03
C THR A 255 12.72 -15.58 -1.83
N GLN A 256 11.69 -15.27 -1.04
CA GLN A 256 11.25 -16.03 0.13
C GLN A 256 9.81 -16.51 -0.07
N ASN A 257 9.35 -17.44 0.76
CA ASN A 257 7.95 -17.87 0.77
C ASN A 257 7.33 -17.63 2.14
N PHE A 258 6.06 -17.28 2.15
CA PHE A 258 5.27 -17.11 3.36
C PHE A 258 3.98 -17.89 3.27
N VAL A 259 3.67 -18.61 4.34
CA VAL A 259 2.40 -19.27 4.61
C VAL A 259 2.07 -18.99 6.07
N VAL A 260 0.82 -18.69 6.38
CA VAL A 260 0.36 -18.55 7.76
C VAL A 260 0.24 -19.94 8.41
N ARG A 261 0.42 -20.04 9.73
CA ARG A 261 0.06 -21.27 10.44
C ARG A 261 -1.42 -21.61 10.21
N ASN A 262 -1.73 -22.89 10.07
CA ASN A 262 -3.10 -23.35 9.79
C ASN A 262 -4.10 -23.04 10.92
N ASP A 263 -3.63 -22.81 12.14
CA ASP A 263 -4.43 -22.46 13.31
C ASP A 263 -4.60 -20.95 13.51
N MET A 264 -4.11 -20.12 12.57
CA MET A 264 -4.18 -18.66 12.64
C MET A 264 -4.92 -18.06 11.42
N GLY A 265 -5.66 -16.98 11.66
CA GLY A 265 -6.26 -16.18 10.60
C GLY A 265 -5.20 -15.40 9.82
N CYS A 266 -5.53 -15.05 8.57
CA CYS A 266 -4.69 -14.24 7.69
C CYS A 266 -5.55 -13.12 7.09
N GLY A 267 -5.01 -11.90 7.04
CA GLY A 267 -5.59 -10.83 6.24
C GLY A 267 -5.68 -11.20 4.77
N SER A 268 -6.55 -10.52 4.03
CA SER A 268 -6.61 -10.60 2.57
C SER A 268 -5.91 -9.39 1.97
N THR A 269 -5.62 -9.42 0.67
CA THR A 269 -5.08 -8.29 -0.09
C THR A 269 -6.02 -7.93 -1.24
N ILE A 270 -5.62 -6.95 -2.06
CA ILE A 270 -6.25 -6.67 -3.37
C ILE A 270 -6.08 -7.80 -4.40
N GLY A 271 -5.14 -8.73 -4.18
CA GLY A 271 -4.82 -9.79 -5.13
C GLY A 271 -6.04 -10.66 -5.48
N PRO A 272 -6.70 -11.30 -4.49
CA PRO A 272 -7.94 -12.04 -4.71
C PRO A 272 -9.08 -11.20 -5.29
N ILE A 273 -9.17 -9.91 -4.91
CA ILE A 273 -10.21 -8.99 -5.38
C ILE A 273 -10.07 -8.78 -6.90
N LEU A 274 -8.87 -8.44 -7.36
CA LEU A 274 -8.61 -8.21 -8.79
C LEU A 274 -8.59 -9.51 -9.60
N ALA A 275 -8.07 -10.60 -9.01
CA ALA A 275 -8.06 -11.91 -9.65
C ALA A 275 -9.48 -12.41 -9.94
N SER A 276 -10.39 -12.29 -8.97
CA SER A 276 -11.79 -12.70 -9.13
C SER A 276 -12.63 -11.69 -9.91
N GLY A 277 -12.42 -10.38 -9.70
CA GLY A 277 -13.19 -9.32 -10.33
C GLY A 277 -12.85 -9.09 -11.80
N VAL A 278 -11.58 -9.29 -12.20
CA VAL A 278 -11.11 -9.07 -13.58
C VAL A 278 -10.75 -10.38 -14.29
N GLY A 279 -10.38 -11.43 -13.56
CA GLY A 279 -9.95 -12.72 -14.15
C GLY A 279 -8.46 -12.76 -14.53
N ILE A 280 -7.63 -11.92 -13.91
CA ILE A 280 -6.18 -11.87 -14.17
C ILE A 280 -5.46 -12.84 -13.23
N ARG A 281 -4.60 -13.69 -13.77
CA ARG A 281 -3.71 -14.53 -12.94
C ARG A 281 -2.78 -13.65 -12.11
N THR A 282 -2.70 -13.94 -10.82
CA THR A 282 -2.11 -13.02 -9.85
C THR A 282 -1.10 -13.74 -8.95
N VAL A 283 -0.02 -13.05 -8.61
CA VAL A 283 0.88 -13.42 -7.50
C VAL A 283 0.79 -12.34 -6.44
N ASP A 284 0.67 -12.74 -5.19
CA ASP A 284 0.83 -11.86 -4.04
C ASP A 284 2.26 -11.95 -3.51
N CYS A 285 2.88 -10.78 -3.37
CA CYS A 285 4.24 -10.68 -2.86
C CYS A 285 4.43 -9.41 -2.04
N GLY A 286 5.45 -9.37 -1.18
CA GLY A 286 5.69 -8.24 -0.29
C GLY A 286 7.11 -8.10 0.21
N ILE A 287 7.46 -6.89 0.60
CA ILE A 287 8.67 -6.60 1.37
C ILE A 287 8.44 -7.11 2.81
N PRO A 288 9.38 -7.88 3.39
CA PRO A 288 9.26 -8.30 4.78
C PRO A 288 9.38 -7.08 5.70
N GLN A 289 8.44 -6.94 6.64
CA GLN A 289 8.43 -5.90 7.65
C GLN A 289 8.01 -6.40 9.03
N LEU A 290 8.34 -5.61 10.04
CA LEU A 290 7.85 -5.73 11.41
C LEU A 290 6.85 -4.59 11.71
N SER A 291 6.02 -4.81 12.73
CA SER A 291 5.09 -3.80 13.25
C SER A 291 4.11 -3.26 12.21
N MET A 292 3.61 -4.11 11.31
CA MET A 292 2.57 -3.76 10.33
C MET A 292 1.35 -3.10 10.99
N HIS A 293 0.82 -2.04 10.37
CA HIS A 293 -0.24 -1.15 10.87
C HIS A 293 0.13 -0.31 12.11
N SER A 294 1.41 -0.28 12.51
CA SER A 294 1.91 0.68 13.48
C SER A 294 1.99 2.08 12.87
N VAL A 295 1.88 3.13 13.70
CA VAL A 295 2.20 4.51 13.30
C VAL A 295 3.66 4.64 12.82
N ARG A 296 4.53 3.71 13.28
CA ARG A 296 5.94 3.61 12.86
C ARG A 296 6.33 2.14 12.73
N GLU A 297 6.56 1.74 11.49
CA GLU A 297 6.84 0.39 11.03
C GLU A 297 8.33 0.23 10.71
N VAL A 298 8.78 -1.01 10.48
CA VAL A 298 10.19 -1.33 10.24
C VAL A 298 10.37 -2.31 9.08
N CYS A 299 11.17 -1.97 8.07
CA CYS A 299 11.67 -2.92 7.08
C CYS A 299 13.19 -2.78 6.87
N GLY A 300 13.81 -3.70 6.14
CA GLY A 300 15.23 -3.62 5.80
C GLY A 300 15.49 -2.66 4.63
N THR A 301 16.61 -1.92 4.69
CA THR A 301 17.06 -1.08 3.57
C THR A 301 17.32 -1.88 2.30
N GLY A 302 17.95 -3.06 2.44
CA GLY A 302 18.21 -3.97 1.31
C GLY A 302 16.94 -4.53 0.68
N ASP A 303 15.84 -4.69 1.42
CA ASP A 303 14.59 -5.22 0.88
C ASP A 303 13.93 -4.27 -0.12
N VAL A 304 14.16 -2.97 0.02
CA VAL A 304 13.68 -1.95 -0.94
C VAL A 304 14.41 -2.10 -2.28
N ASP A 305 15.74 -2.23 -2.25
CA ASP A 305 16.54 -2.41 -3.47
C ASP A 305 16.23 -3.75 -4.15
N ILE A 306 16.13 -4.83 -3.37
CA ILE A 306 15.77 -6.15 -3.91
C ILE A 306 14.39 -6.10 -4.59
N SER A 307 13.40 -5.47 -3.95
CA SER A 307 12.04 -5.38 -4.49
C SER A 307 11.97 -4.49 -5.73
N TYR A 308 12.66 -3.35 -5.73
CA TYR A 308 12.80 -2.51 -6.92
C TYR A 308 13.41 -3.30 -8.09
N ASN A 309 14.53 -3.99 -7.85
CA ASN A 309 15.20 -4.79 -8.88
C ASN A 309 14.32 -5.95 -9.37
N HIS A 310 13.50 -6.54 -8.49
CA HIS A 310 12.55 -7.58 -8.87
C HIS A 310 11.46 -7.04 -9.78
N PHE A 311 10.81 -5.93 -9.43
CA PHE A 311 9.77 -5.34 -10.27
C PHE A 311 10.33 -4.84 -11.60
N LYS A 312 11.56 -4.31 -11.60
CA LYS A 312 12.27 -3.95 -12.84
C LYS A 312 12.47 -5.19 -13.73
N ALA A 313 13.00 -6.27 -13.17
CA ALA A 313 13.18 -7.53 -13.89
C ALA A 313 11.86 -8.08 -14.41
N PHE A 314 10.78 -7.96 -13.64
CA PHE A 314 9.44 -8.38 -14.06
C PHE A 314 8.98 -7.63 -15.29
N TYR A 315 9.07 -6.29 -15.29
CA TYR A 315 8.72 -5.50 -16.46
C TYR A 315 9.54 -5.84 -17.70
N GLU A 316 10.84 -6.10 -17.55
CA GLU A 316 11.73 -6.40 -18.67
C GLU A 316 11.56 -7.83 -19.23
N LEU A 317 11.34 -8.82 -18.37
CA LEU A 317 11.51 -10.22 -18.73
C LEU A 317 10.20 -11.01 -18.81
N PHE A 318 9.14 -10.56 -18.14
CA PHE A 318 7.92 -11.35 -17.97
C PHE A 318 7.35 -11.86 -19.31
N SER A 319 7.20 -11.00 -20.32
CA SER A 319 6.65 -11.38 -21.63
C SER A 319 7.43 -12.54 -22.28
N SER A 320 8.76 -12.58 -22.12
CA SER A 320 9.62 -13.64 -22.68
C SER A 320 9.60 -14.94 -21.87
N VAL A 321 9.49 -14.84 -20.55
CA VAL A 321 9.41 -15.98 -19.63
C VAL A 321 8.07 -16.67 -19.77
N ASP A 322 6.99 -15.89 -19.89
CA ASP A 322 5.64 -16.42 -20.00
C ASP A 322 5.42 -17.26 -21.26
N GLN A 323 6.01 -16.85 -22.38
CA GLN A 323 5.92 -17.60 -23.65
C GLN A 323 6.57 -18.99 -23.59
N GLN A 324 7.46 -19.22 -22.62
CA GLN A 324 8.14 -20.51 -22.45
C GLN A 324 7.34 -21.48 -21.58
N LEU A 325 6.30 -20.99 -20.89
CA LEU A 325 5.49 -21.80 -19.99
C LEU A 325 4.37 -22.50 -20.73
N ILE A 326 4.34 -23.84 -20.65
CA ILE A 326 3.24 -24.67 -21.09
C ILE A 326 2.59 -25.31 -19.85
N VAL A 327 1.31 -25.03 -19.63
CA VAL A 327 0.51 -25.60 -18.53
C VAL A 327 -0.66 -26.36 -19.16
N ASP A 328 -0.92 -27.57 -18.69
CA ASP A 328 -2.00 -28.44 -19.18
C ASP A 328 -1.95 -28.66 -20.71
N GLY A 329 -0.74 -28.97 -21.21
CA GLY A 329 -0.47 -29.25 -22.64
C GLY A 329 -0.97 -30.61 -23.12
#